data_AF-A0A175WA22-F1
#
_entry.id   AF-A0A175WA22-F1
#
_cell.length_a   1.000
_cell.length_b   1.000
_cell.length_c   1.000
_cell.angle_alpha   90.00
_cell.angle_beta   90.00
_cell.angle_gamma   90.00
#
_symmetry.space_group_name_H-M   'P 1'
#
loop_
_entity.id
_entity.type
_entity.pdbx_description
1 polymer ?
#
loop_
_entity_poly.entity_id
_entity_poly.type
_entity_poly.pdbx_seq_one_letter_code
_entity_poly.pdbx_strand_id
1 'polypeptide(L)'
;MEYPQDSYPRLATLMGKEKDIAIFRRFDDLNILCLLSLQAEIVQLEKEFRIDCVADVDKPMKSQLKSLKEWLRDSRGGSSFLTNFETETWHDDHVSSYLCLEPQSAKGDPFTKWMLNSVVQAYDRFLGRYIGSGQILDERTGDKSYSGDRVNRVSNIVAAIMASALPVVAIFALNRIPSTEGRIGATASFTITFAVLMGIFSSAKRSEIIAATAT
;
A
#
# COMPACT_ATOMS: atom_id res chain seq x y z
N MET A 1 -54.84 12.60 -26.71
CA MET A 1 -54.47 12.08 -28.03
C MET A 1 -54.84 10.61 -28.00
N GLU A 2 -55.99 10.24 -28.56
CA GLU A 2 -56.48 8.84 -28.57
C GLU A 2 -55.51 8.01 -29.42
N TYR A 3 -54.71 7.15 -28.78
CA TYR A 3 -53.79 6.27 -29.48
C TYR A 3 -54.62 5.09 -30.03
N PRO A 4 -54.69 4.87 -31.35
CA PRO A 4 -55.40 3.72 -31.87
C PRO A 4 -54.61 2.46 -31.51
N GLN A 5 -54.96 1.81 -30.40
CA GLN A 5 -54.21 0.66 -29.86
C GLN A 5 -54.12 -0.51 -30.86
N ASP A 6 -55.11 -0.66 -31.73
CA ASP A 6 -55.17 -1.79 -32.67
C ASP A 6 -54.35 -1.58 -33.96
N SER A 7 -53.97 -0.35 -34.29
CA SER A 7 -53.31 -0.07 -35.59
C SER A 7 -51.83 -0.41 -35.58
N TYR A 8 -51.12 -0.13 -34.49
CA TYR A 8 -49.67 -0.37 -34.38
C TYR A 8 -49.30 -1.86 -34.34
N PRO A 9 -49.97 -2.74 -33.56
CA PRO A 9 -49.71 -4.17 -33.63
C PRO A 9 -49.99 -4.76 -35.02
N ARG A 10 -51.01 -4.22 -35.72
CA ARG A 10 -51.33 -4.64 -37.08
C ARG A 10 -50.26 -4.21 -38.08
N LEU A 11 -49.75 -2.99 -37.95
CA LEU A 11 -48.61 -2.51 -38.74
C LEU A 11 -47.33 -3.30 -38.43
N ALA A 12 -47.07 -3.61 -37.16
CA ALA A 12 -45.94 -4.45 -36.75
C ALA A 12 -46.05 -5.87 -37.32
N THR A 13 -47.25 -6.45 -37.35
CA THR A 13 -47.50 -7.75 -37.99
C THR A 13 -47.25 -7.70 -39.49
N LEU A 14 -47.63 -6.60 -40.16
CA LEU A 14 -47.40 -6.40 -41.59
C LEU A 14 -45.90 -6.24 -41.91
N MET A 15 -45.20 -5.34 -41.20
CA MET A 15 -43.75 -5.15 -41.32
C MET A 15 -42.96 -6.41 -40.94
N GLY A 16 -43.50 -7.24 -40.04
CA GLY A 16 -42.92 -8.54 -39.70
C GLY A 16 -43.07 -9.58 -40.82
N LYS A 17 -44.16 -9.55 -41.59
CA LYS A 17 -44.40 -10.44 -42.73
C LYS A 17 -43.56 -10.08 -43.95
N GLU A 18 -43.45 -8.78 -44.26
CA GLU A 18 -42.71 -8.28 -45.40
C GLU A 18 -41.57 -7.38 -44.91
N LYS A 19 -40.37 -7.96 -44.78
CA LYS A 19 -39.19 -7.23 -44.27
C LYS A 19 -38.80 -6.05 -45.18
N ASP A 20 -39.14 -6.10 -46.46
CA ASP A 20 -38.80 -5.08 -47.45
C ASP A 20 -39.55 -3.75 -47.21
N ILE A 21 -40.68 -3.78 -46.50
CA ILE A 21 -41.48 -2.59 -46.15
C ILE A 21 -41.28 -2.14 -44.70
N ALA A 22 -40.38 -2.78 -43.94
CA ALA A 22 -40.05 -2.42 -42.57
C ALA A 22 -39.18 -1.15 -42.50
N ILE A 23 -39.72 -0.05 -43.03
CA ILE A 23 -39.06 1.25 -43.11
C ILE A 23 -39.51 2.07 -41.90
N PHE A 24 -38.58 2.30 -40.98
CA PHE A 24 -38.81 3.14 -39.81
C PHE A 24 -38.30 4.55 -40.08
N ARG A 25 -38.97 5.55 -39.52
CA ARG A 25 -38.45 6.92 -39.50
C ARG A 25 -37.11 6.89 -38.76
N ARG A 26 -36.03 7.33 -39.42
CA ARG A 26 -34.79 7.69 -38.72
C ARG A 26 -35.15 8.82 -37.78
N PHE A 27 -35.37 8.51 -36.51
CA PHE A 27 -35.51 9.54 -35.49
C PHE A 27 -34.11 10.08 -35.20
N ASP A 28 -33.52 10.78 -36.19
CA ASP A 28 -32.15 11.30 -36.07
C ASP A 28 -32.05 12.14 -34.78
N ASP A 29 -33.07 12.96 -34.47
CA ASP A 29 -33.15 13.73 -33.22
C ASP A 29 -33.14 12.86 -31.95
N LEU A 30 -33.97 11.80 -31.88
CA LEU A 30 -34.01 10.91 -30.70
C LEU A 30 -32.72 10.09 -30.57
N ASN A 31 -32.16 9.65 -31.68
CA ASN A 31 -30.88 8.94 -31.69
C ASN A 31 -29.74 9.85 -31.24
N ILE A 32 -29.71 11.11 -31.69
CA ILE A 32 -28.74 12.11 -31.23
C ILE A 32 -28.94 12.40 -29.74
N LEU A 33 -30.17 12.57 -29.26
CA LEU A 33 -30.46 12.75 -27.84
C LEU A 33 -29.96 11.57 -27.00
N CYS A 34 -30.21 10.34 -27.45
CA CYS A 34 -29.73 9.13 -26.79
C CYS A 34 -28.19 9.09 -26.73
N LEU A 35 -27.51 9.38 -27.86
CA LEU A 35 -26.05 9.44 -27.91
C LEU A 35 -25.48 10.54 -27.00
N LEU A 36 -26.05 11.74 -27.02
CA LEU A 36 -25.63 12.84 -26.16
C LEU A 36 -25.84 12.50 -24.67
N SER A 37 -26.93 11.80 -24.34
CA SER A 37 -27.19 11.33 -22.97
C SER A 37 -26.14 10.31 -22.50
N LEU A 38 -25.79 9.33 -23.35
CA LEU A 38 -24.74 8.35 -23.04
C LEU A 38 -23.36 8.99 -22.95
N GLN A 39 -23.05 9.98 -23.81
CA GLN A 39 -21.80 10.73 -23.70
C GLN A 39 -21.69 11.50 -22.38
N ALA A 40 -22.79 12.14 -21.94
CA ALA A 40 -22.81 12.83 -20.66
C ALA A 40 -22.60 11.86 -19.49
N GLU A 41 -23.22 10.68 -19.53
CA GLU A 41 -23.05 9.63 -18.53
C GLU A 41 -21.61 9.11 -18.47
N ILE A 42 -20.98 8.86 -19.63
CA ILE A 42 -19.57 8.43 -19.70
C ILE A 42 -18.64 9.49 -19.10
N VAL A 43 -18.86 10.78 -19.41
CA VAL A 43 -18.05 11.88 -18.85
C VAL A 43 -18.23 11.99 -17.34
N GLN A 44 -19.44 11.75 -16.83
CA GLN A 44 -19.69 11.72 -15.39
C GLN A 44 -18.94 10.55 -14.73
N LEU A 45 -19.03 9.35 -15.29
CA LEU A 45 -18.33 8.16 -14.79
C LEU A 45 -16.81 8.33 -14.86
N GLU A 46 -16.26 8.94 -15.91
CA GLU A 46 -14.82 9.25 -15.98
C GLU A 46 -14.40 10.19 -14.86
N LYS A 47 -15.22 11.21 -14.56
CA LYS A 47 -14.96 12.16 -13.48
C LYS A 47 -15.02 11.48 -12.11
N GLU A 48 -16.00 10.61 -11.89
CA GLU A 48 -16.16 9.86 -10.65
C GLU A 48 -15.01 8.86 -10.45
N PHE A 49 -14.67 8.08 -11.48
CA PHE A 49 -13.54 7.14 -11.44
C PHE A 49 -12.20 7.86 -11.22
N ARG A 50 -11.99 9.03 -11.83
CA ARG A 50 -10.78 9.84 -11.58
C ARG A 50 -10.70 10.29 -10.11
N ILE A 51 -11.82 10.61 -9.46
CA ILE A 51 -11.85 10.97 -8.04
C ILE A 51 -11.55 9.73 -7.19
N ASP A 52 -12.17 8.59 -7.48
CA ASP A 52 -11.98 7.35 -6.73
C ASP A 52 -10.54 6.83 -6.84
N CYS A 53 -9.95 6.82 -8.05
CA CYS A 53 -8.55 6.46 -8.21
C CYS A 53 -7.60 7.42 -7.47
N VAL A 54 -7.91 8.71 -7.42
CA VAL A 54 -7.11 9.67 -6.65
C VAL A 54 -7.30 9.46 -5.14
N ALA A 55 -8.47 8.97 -4.70
CA ALA A 55 -8.74 8.65 -3.31
C ALA A 55 -8.11 7.31 -2.85
N ASP A 56 -8.02 6.33 -3.74
CA ASP A 56 -7.52 4.98 -3.45
C ASP A 56 -5.99 4.90 -3.43
N VAL A 57 -5.30 5.81 -4.13
CA VAL A 57 -3.84 5.79 -4.10
C VAL A 57 -3.34 6.29 -2.75
N ASP A 58 -2.51 5.47 -2.12
CA ASP A 58 -2.03 5.67 -0.78
C ASP A 58 -1.29 7.01 -0.59
N LYS A 59 -1.52 7.61 0.57
CA LYS A 59 -0.81 8.83 0.99
C LYS A 59 0.65 8.48 1.31
N PRO A 60 1.62 9.33 0.93
CA PRO A 60 3.01 9.12 1.31
C PRO A 60 3.17 9.25 2.82
N MET A 61 4.11 8.47 3.38
CA MET A 61 4.54 8.66 4.76
C MET A 61 5.20 10.03 4.94
N LYS A 62 4.98 10.67 6.09
CA LYS A 62 5.62 11.96 6.44
C LYS A 62 7.14 11.94 6.28
N SER A 63 7.79 10.81 6.59
CA SER A 63 9.24 10.65 6.42
C SER A 63 9.65 10.69 4.95
N GLN A 64 8.89 10.09 4.04
CA GLN A 64 9.21 10.10 2.62
C GLN A 64 9.00 11.48 2.00
N LEU A 65 7.90 12.16 2.36
CA LEU A 65 7.68 13.54 1.93
C LEU A 65 8.81 14.46 2.42
N LYS A 66 9.23 14.31 3.68
CA LYS A 66 10.34 15.07 4.24
C LYS A 66 11.66 14.77 3.52
N SER A 67 11.99 13.51 3.29
CA SER A 67 13.19 13.11 2.54
C SER A 67 13.20 13.69 1.12
N LEU A 68 12.06 13.65 0.41
CA LEU A 68 11.92 14.24 -0.92
C LEU A 68 12.13 15.76 -0.87
N LYS A 69 11.49 16.47 0.06
CA LYS A 69 11.66 17.92 0.24
C LYS A 69 13.11 18.30 0.58
N GLU A 70 13.76 17.52 1.44
CA GLU A 70 15.17 17.72 1.77
C GLU A 70 16.07 17.51 0.56
N TRP A 71 15.81 16.49 -0.26
CA TRP A 71 16.54 16.24 -1.51
C TRP A 71 16.34 17.35 -2.55
N LEU A 72 15.09 17.81 -2.73
CA LEU A 72 14.77 18.93 -3.62
C LEU A 72 15.44 20.24 -3.18
N ARG A 73 15.70 20.39 -1.87
CA ARG A 73 16.40 21.55 -1.30
C ARG A 73 17.92 21.39 -1.32
N ASP A 74 18.46 20.18 -1.34
CA ASP A 74 19.92 19.95 -1.40
C ASP A 74 20.45 20.35 -2.79
N SER A 75 21.36 21.33 -2.81
CA SER A 75 22.03 21.81 -4.01
C SER A 75 22.82 20.72 -4.75
N ARG A 76 23.18 19.63 -4.05
CA ARG A 76 23.90 18.47 -4.61
C ARG A 76 22.97 17.43 -5.24
N GLY A 77 21.71 17.36 -4.80
CA GLY A 77 20.76 16.34 -5.22
C GLY A 77 19.83 16.79 -6.36
N GLY A 78 19.36 18.04 -6.30
CA GLY A 78 18.31 18.53 -7.22
C GLY A 78 18.66 19.76 -8.04
N SER A 79 19.94 20.14 -8.16
CA SER A 79 20.42 21.32 -8.91
C SER A 79 19.64 22.64 -8.67
N SER A 80 18.86 22.74 -7.59
CA SER A 80 17.90 23.81 -7.32
C SER A 80 17.05 24.18 -8.54
N PHE A 81 16.57 23.19 -9.32
CA PHE A 81 15.84 23.46 -10.57
C PHE A 81 14.49 24.17 -10.35
N LEU A 82 13.87 23.97 -9.19
CA LEU A 82 12.58 24.56 -8.84
C LEU A 82 12.70 26.09 -8.78
N THR A 83 12.23 26.75 -9.84
CA THR A 83 12.25 28.21 -9.97
C THR A 83 10.81 28.72 -10.00
N ASN A 84 10.35 29.26 -8.87
CA ASN A 84 9.05 29.92 -8.68
C ASN A 84 7.83 28.99 -8.63
N PHE A 85 7.20 28.70 -9.78
CA PHE A 85 5.89 28.04 -9.81
C PHE A 85 5.96 26.59 -9.31
N GLU A 86 7.03 25.88 -9.65
CA GLU A 86 7.21 24.49 -9.26
C GLU A 86 7.50 24.34 -7.75
N THR A 87 8.01 25.38 -7.09
CA THR A 87 8.22 25.38 -5.63
C THR A 87 6.88 25.34 -4.88
N GLU A 88 5.84 25.98 -5.41
CA GLU A 88 4.50 25.98 -4.83
C GLU A 88 3.91 24.55 -4.83
N THR A 89 4.15 23.78 -5.89
CA THR A 89 3.69 22.39 -6.03
C THR A 89 4.13 21.49 -4.88
N TRP A 90 5.28 21.76 -4.26
CA TRP A 90 5.86 20.96 -3.16
C TRP A 90 5.87 21.69 -1.82
N HIS A 91 5.19 22.85 -1.70
CA HIS A 91 5.23 23.65 -0.48
C HIS A 91 4.38 23.04 0.64
N ASP A 92 3.26 22.43 0.28
CA ASP A 92 2.29 21.91 1.25
C ASP A 92 2.94 20.87 2.19
N ASP A 93 2.83 21.07 3.49
CA ASP A 93 3.33 20.13 4.51
C ASP A 93 2.37 18.96 4.76
N HIS A 94 1.12 19.08 4.30
CA HIS A 94 0.12 18.05 4.43
C HIS A 94 0.36 16.91 3.43
N VAL A 95 0.56 15.71 3.97
CA VAL A 95 0.68 14.46 3.18
C VAL A 95 -0.59 14.13 2.37
N SER A 96 -1.73 14.77 2.67
CA SER A 96 -2.98 14.57 1.93
C SER A 96 -2.97 15.16 0.53
N SER A 97 -2.10 16.13 0.28
CA SER A 97 -2.00 16.82 -1.01
C SER A 97 -1.11 16.07 -2.00
N TYR A 98 -0.49 14.97 -1.55
CA TYR A 98 0.43 14.17 -2.34
C TYR A 98 -0.04 12.73 -2.42
N LEU A 99 0.39 12.07 -3.49
CA LEU A 99 0.04 10.72 -3.87
C LEU A 99 1.29 9.84 -3.88
N CYS A 100 1.20 8.60 -3.43
CA CYS A 100 2.31 7.64 -3.48
C CYS A 100 1.90 6.39 -4.27
N LEU A 101 2.46 6.22 -5.48
CA LEU A 101 2.11 5.11 -6.39
C LEU A 101 2.53 3.74 -5.84
N GLU A 102 3.68 3.71 -5.20
CA GLU A 102 4.09 2.59 -4.39
C GLU A 102 4.01 3.10 -2.96
N PRO A 103 2.90 2.85 -2.23
CA PRO A 103 3.00 2.88 -0.78
C PRO A 103 4.20 2.03 -0.43
N GLN A 104 5.28 2.66 0.00
CA GLN A 104 6.23 1.96 0.83
C GLN A 104 5.42 1.59 2.05
N SER A 105 4.85 0.39 2.01
CA SER A 105 4.29 -0.31 3.13
C SER A 105 5.45 -0.65 4.05
N ALA A 106 6.05 0.42 4.59
CA ALA A 106 6.67 0.48 5.88
C ALA A 106 5.58 0.58 6.97
N LYS A 107 4.42 -0.10 6.76
CA LYS A 107 3.96 -1.13 7.72
C LYS A 107 4.99 -2.27 7.83
N GLY A 108 6.29 -1.94 7.85
CA GLY A 108 7.26 -2.78 8.53
C GLY A 108 6.74 -2.78 9.95
N ASP A 109 6.21 -3.93 10.35
CA ASP A 109 5.67 -4.15 11.67
C ASP A 109 6.60 -3.52 12.72
N PRO A 110 6.10 -3.13 13.90
CA PRO A 110 6.96 -2.76 15.02
C PRO A 110 8.13 -3.75 15.19
N PHE A 111 7.87 -5.03 14.88
CA PHE A 111 8.87 -6.08 14.74
C PHE A 111 9.92 -5.81 13.64
N THR A 112 9.55 -5.54 12.39
CA THR A 112 10.50 -5.23 11.30
C THR A 112 11.38 -4.03 11.65
N LYS A 113 10.82 -2.97 12.25
CA LYS A 113 11.61 -1.79 12.69
C LYS A 113 12.56 -2.11 13.84
N TRP A 114 12.07 -2.80 14.87
CA TRP A 114 12.90 -3.27 15.99
C TRP A 114 14.00 -4.21 15.50
N MET A 115 13.67 -5.13 14.59
CA MET A 115 14.58 -6.10 14.00
C MET A 115 15.62 -5.40 13.13
N LEU A 116 15.23 -4.50 12.22
CA LEU A 116 16.16 -3.70 11.42
C LEU A 116 17.13 -2.91 12.32
N ASN A 117 16.61 -2.20 13.32
CA ASN A 117 17.46 -1.44 14.25
C ASN A 117 18.38 -2.37 15.08
N SER A 118 17.86 -3.49 15.59
CA SER A 118 18.64 -4.45 16.37
C SER A 118 19.70 -5.15 15.52
N VAL A 119 19.39 -5.47 14.26
CA VAL A 119 20.32 -6.10 13.32
C VAL A 119 21.39 -5.11 12.88
N VAL A 120 21.03 -3.86 12.58
CA VAL A 120 22.02 -2.81 12.28
C VAL A 120 22.90 -2.56 13.50
N GLN A 121 22.35 -2.46 14.71
CA GLN A 121 23.16 -2.33 15.94
C GLN A 121 24.05 -3.55 16.19
N ALA A 122 23.55 -4.77 16.00
CA ALA A 122 24.37 -5.98 16.15
C ALA A 122 25.46 -6.04 15.08
N TYR A 123 25.12 -5.71 13.83
CA TYR A 123 26.07 -5.64 12.73
C TYR A 123 27.16 -4.61 13.01
N ASP A 124 26.82 -3.38 13.35
CA ASP A 124 27.79 -2.33 13.68
C ASP A 124 28.64 -2.70 14.90
N ARG A 125 28.04 -3.33 15.92
CA ARG A 125 28.72 -3.72 17.16
C ARG A 125 29.65 -4.93 17.00
N PHE A 126 29.26 -5.92 16.21
CA PHE A 126 30.01 -7.18 16.06
C PHE A 126 30.88 -7.22 14.80
N LEU A 127 30.37 -6.76 13.65
CA LEU A 127 31.07 -6.81 12.35
C LEU A 127 31.44 -5.43 11.77
N GLY A 128 30.86 -4.33 12.28
CA GLY A 128 31.04 -2.99 11.71
C GLY A 128 32.45 -2.45 11.81
N ARG A 129 33.27 -2.97 12.74
CA ARG A 129 34.71 -2.68 12.77
C ARG A 129 35.50 -3.33 11.63
N TYR A 130 35.02 -4.42 11.04
CA TYR A 130 35.77 -5.21 10.05
C TYR A 130 35.25 -5.07 8.63
N ILE A 131 33.95 -4.87 8.45
CA ILE A 131 33.34 -4.68 7.13
C ILE A 131 32.89 -3.22 7.08
N GLY A 132 33.75 -2.38 6.50
CA GLY A 132 33.36 -1.02 6.15
C GLY A 132 32.06 -1.09 5.37
N SER A 133 31.02 -0.41 5.88
CA SER A 133 29.70 -0.35 5.26
C SER A 133 29.87 -0.13 3.76
N GLY A 134 29.62 -1.17 2.97
CA GLY A 134 29.69 -1.14 1.51
C GLY A 134 28.55 -0.29 1.00
N GLN A 135 28.69 1.02 1.17
CA GLN A 135 27.79 2.05 0.66
C GLN A 135 27.91 2.02 -0.85
N ILE A 136 26.97 1.36 -1.52
CA ILE A 136 26.77 1.58 -2.94
C ILE A 136 26.01 2.91 -3.00
N LEU A 137 26.76 4.00 -3.17
CA LEU A 137 26.20 5.29 -3.56
C LEU A 137 25.58 5.08 -4.95
N ASP A 138 24.27 5.25 -5.09
CA ASP A 138 23.68 5.33 -6.42
C ASP A 138 24.03 6.73 -6.97
N GLU A 139 25.07 6.79 -7.79
CA GLU A 139 25.69 8.02 -8.32
C GLU A 139 24.72 8.92 -9.09
N ARG A 140 23.55 8.40 -9.50
CA ARG A 140 22.54 9.14 -10.29
C ARG A 140 21.45 9.82 -9.48
N THR A 141 21.15 9.34 -8.28
CA THR A 141 20.00 9.80 -7.48
C THR A 141 20.40 10.39 -6.15
N GLY A 142 21.63 10.14 -5.67
CA GLY A 142 22.15 10.72 -4.42
C GLY A 142 21.36 10.33 -3.16
N ASP A 143 20.36 9.47 -3.29
CA ASP A 143 19.53 8.95 -2.20
C ASP A 143 19.90 7.49 -1.90
N LYS A 144 19.82 7.14 -0.61
CA LYS A 144 20.11 5.81 -0.07
C LYS A 144 18.93 4.88 -0.34
N SER A 145 18.63 4.64 -1.61
CA SER A 145 17.62 3.66 -2.00
C SER A 145 18.21 2.26 -1.85
N TYR A 146 18.07 1.71 -0.65
CA TYR A 146 18.20 0.28 -0.45
C TYR A 146 17.16 -0.40 -1.34
N SER A 147 17.60 -1.03 -2.44
CA SER A 147 16.68 -1.73 -3.34
C SER A 147 15.77 -2.66 -2.52
N GLY A 148 14.47 -2.35 -2.54
CA GLY A 148 13.47 -2.96 -1.67
C GLY A 148 13.50 -4.49 -1.76
N ASP A 149 13.77 -5.04 -2.94
CA ASP A 149 13.88 -6.48 -3.17
C ASP A 149 15.03 -7.14 -2.42
N ARG A 150 16.19 -6.49 -2.37
CA ARG A 150 17.38 -7.06 -1.70
C ARG A 150 17.30 -6.87 -0.20
N VAL A 151 16.81 -5.73 0.28
CA VAL A 151 16.64 -5.52 1.73
C VAL A 151 15.52 -6.37 2.29
N ASN A 152 14.41 -6.53 1.56
CA ASN A 152 13.36 -7.44 1.99
C ASN A 152 13.90 -8.88 2.07
N ARG A 153 14.69 -9.34 1.09
CA ARG A 153 15.33 -10.66 1.13
C ARG A 153 16.29 -10.83 2.31
N VAL A 154 17.19 -9.87 2.55
CA VAL A 154 18.13 -9.93 3.70
C VAL A 154 17.35 -9.90 5.01
N SER A 155 16.34 -9.04 5.13
CA SER A 155 15.51 -8.96 6.34
C SER A 155 14.77 -10.27 6.59
N ASN A 156 14.26 -10.94 5.55
CA ASN A 156 13.59 -12.24 5.67
C ASN A 156 14.55 -13.35 6.07
N ILE A 157 15.77 -13.36 5.53
CA ILE A 157 16.80 -14.34 5.92
C ILE A 157 17.17 -14.14 7.41
N VAL A 158 17.38 -12.89 7.83
CA VAL A 158 17.71 -12.59 9.23
C VAL A 158 16.54 -12.88 10.17
N ALA A 159 15.31 -12.58 9.76
CA ALA A 159 14.10 -12.95 10.48
C ALA A 159 14.00 -14.47 10.65
N ALA A 160 14.30 -15.25 9.61
CA ALA A 160 14.32 -16.70 9.67
C ALA A 160 15.41 -17.23 10.63
N ILE A 161 16.59 -16.61 10.64
CA ILE A 161 17.67 -16.94 11.60
C ILE A 161 17.22 -16.64 13.04
N MET A 162 16.63 -15.47 13.29
CA MET A 162 16.11 -15.11 14.61
C MET A 162 14.96 -16.03 15.04
N ALA A 163 14.04 -16.33 14.13
CA ALA A 163 12.90 -17.22 14.38
C ALA A 163 13.34 -18.66 14.67
N SER A 164 14.37 -19.15 13.96
CA SER A 164 14.96 -20.48 14.22
C SER A 164 15.84 -20.51 15.48
N ALA A 165 16.40 -19.38 15.90
CA ALA A 165 17.15 -19.27 17.16
C ALA A 165 16.21 -19.27 18.40
N LEU A 166 14.97 -18.79 18.28
CA LEU A 166 14.01 -18.77 19.40
C LEU A 166 13.82 -20.15 20.08
N PRO A 167 13.57 -21.26 19.33
CA PRO A 167 13.53 -22.60 19.91
C PRO A 167 14.83 -23.04 20.57
N VAL A 168 15.98 -22.74 19.96
CA VAL A 168 17.29 -23.14 20.48
C VAL A 168 17.58 -22.44 21.81
N VAL A 169 17.27 -21.15 21.90
CA VAL A 169 17.37 -20.37 23.14
C VAL A 169 16.40 -20.90 24.20
N ALA A 170 15.17 -21.27 23.82
CA ALA A 170 14.20 -21.86 24.73
C ALA A 170 14.68 -23.22 25.29
N ILE A 171 15.19 -24.11 24.44
CA ILE A 171 15.75 -25.42 24.84
C ILE A 171 16.95 -25.22 25.76
N PHE A 172 17.86 -24.30 25.41
CA PHE A 172 19.04 -24.00 26.22
C PHE A 172 18.66 -23.47 27.60
N ALA A 173 17.68 -22.56 27.68
CA ALA A 173 17.18 -22.02 28.94
C ALA A 173 16.54 -23.10 29.81
N LEU A 174 15.77 -24.02 29.22
CA LEU A 174 15.18 -25.15 29.94
C LEU A 174 16.24 -26.13 30.45
N ASN A 175 17.31 -26.36 29.69
CA ASN A 175 18.40 -27.27 30.08
C ASN A 175 19.32 -26.71 31.17
N ARG A 176 19.29 -25.40 31.43
CA ARG A 176 20.02 -24.79 32.56
C ARG A 176 19.43 -25.15 33.92
N ILE A 177 18.25 -25.77 33.95
CA ILE A 177 17.49 -26.04 35.17
C ILE A 177 17.41 -27.56 35.38
N PRO A 178 18.30 -28.13 36.21
CA PRO A 178 18.30 -29.57 36.49
C PRO A 178 17.14 -30.01 37.39
N SER A 179 16.51 -29.09 38.13
CA SER A 179 15.46 -29.38 39.12
C SER A 179 14.08 -29.51 38.48
N THR A 180 13.36 -30.59 38.81
CA THR A 180 12.01 -30.88 38.27
C THR A 180 10.99 -29.79 38.62
N GLU A 181 11.05 -29.24 39.83
CA GLU A 181 10.21 -28.10 40.25
C GLU A 181 10.59 -26.82 39.49
N GLY A 182 11.88 -26.62 39.24
CA GLY A 182 12.38 -25.47 38.47
C GLY A 182 11.92 -25.49 37.02
N ARG A 183 11.76 -26.67 36.41
CA ARG A 183 11.25 -26.80 35.02
C ARG A 183 9.83 -26.27 34.87
N ILE A 184 8.96 -26.48 35.86
CA ILE A 184 7.58 -25.97 35.84
C ILE A 184 7.59 -24.44 35.97
N GLY A 185 8.37 -23.90 36.89
CA GLY A 185 8.52 -22.44 37.04
C GLY A 185 9.10 -21.77 35.79
N ALA A 186 10.05 -22.42 35.12
CA ALA A 186 10.69 -21.90 33.93
C ALA A 186 9.80 -21.94 32.68
N THR A 187 9.02 -23.00 32.51
CA THR A 187 8.03 -23.05 31.42
C THR A 187 6.98 -21.96 31.60
N ALA A 188 6.46 -21.76 32.82
CA ALA A 188 5.52 -20.67 33.12
C ALA A 188 6.14 -19.28 32.87
N SER A 189 7.38 -19.04 33.31
CA SER A 189 8.05 -17.75 33.10
C SER A 189 8.32 -17.47 31.62
N PHE A 190 8.66 -18.50 30.85
CA PHE A 190 8.86 -18.37 29.40
C PHE A 190 7.54 -18.11 28.68
N THR A 191 6.44 -18.78 29.06
CA THR A 191 5.10 -18.52 28.51
C THR A 191 4.64 -17.09 28.78
N ILE A 192 4.84 -16.57 30.00
CA ILE A 192 4.49 -15.19 30.35
C ILE A 192 5.35 -14.21 29.55
N THR A 193 6.66 -14.42 29.50
CA THR A 193 7.59 -13.55 28.75
C THR A 193 7.24 -13.56 27.26
N PHE A 194 6.97 -14.73 26.69
CA PHE A 194 6.53 -14.88 25.30
C PHE A 194 5.20 -14.17 25.04
N ALA A 195 4.22 -14.30 25.95
CA ALA A 195 2.94 -13.62 25.84
C ALA A 195 3.08 -12.08 25.93
N VAL A 196 3.98 -11.57 26.78
CA VAL A 196 4.29 -10.13 26.88
C VAL A 196 4.96 -9.63 25.60
N LEU A 197 5.97 -10.35 25.10
CA LEU A 197 6.64 -10.01 23.83
C LEU A 197 5.64 -10.03 22.67
N MET A 198 4.83 -11.09 22.56
CA MET A 198 3.75 -11.17 21.58
C MET A 198 2.73 -10.05 21.79
N GLY A 199 2.41 -9.65 23.02
CA GLY A 199 1.49 -8.55 23.30
C GLY A 199 2.02 -7.20 22.82
N ILE A 200 3.30 -6.93 23.06
CA ILE A 200 3.98 -5.72 22.60
C ILE A 200 4.07 -5.70 21.06
N PHE A 201 4.45 -6.81 20.43
CA PHE A 201 4.64 -6.87 18.98
C PHE A 201 3.32 -7.02 18.18
N SER A 202 2.37 -7.81 18.67
CA SER A 202 1.10 -8.12 17.99
C SER A 202 0.03 -7.03 18.15
N SER A 203 0.32 -5.92 18.82
CA SER A 203 -0.62 -4.79 18.93
C SER A 203 -1.12 -4.31 17.55
N ALA A 204 -0.35 -4.54 16.48
CA ALA A 204 -0.73 -4.22 15.10
C ALA A 204 -1.93 -5.03 14.56
N LYS A 205 -2.11 -6.30 14.96
CA LYS A 205 -3.21 -7.14 14.46
C LYS A 205 -4.53 -6.91 15.21
N ARG A 206 -4.48 -6.45 16.46
CA ARG A 206 -5.71 -6.21 17.23
C ARG A 206 -6.54 -5.07 16.65
N SER A 207 -5.91 -4.01 16.12
CA SER A 207 -6.64 -2.92 15.47
C SER A 207 -7.38 -3.37 14.21
N GLU A 208 -6.80 -4.30 13.44
CA GLU A 208 -7.43 -4.84 12.22
C GLU A 208 -8.58 -5.81 12.54
N ILE A 209 -8.44 -6.66 13.57
CA ILE A 209 -9.51 -7.58 14.00
C ILE A 209 -10.71 -6.80 14.56
N ILE A 210 -10.48 -5.73 15.32
CA ILE A 210 -11.57 -4.88 15.84
C ILE A 210 -12.31 -4.18 14.70
N ALA A 211 -11.59 -3.67 13.69
CA ALA A 211 -12.23 -3.06 12.52
C ALA A 211 -13.08 -4.09 11.74
N ALA A 212 -12.56 -5.30 11.53
CA ALA A 212 -13.27 -6.37 10.83
C ALA A 212 -14.50 -6.91 11.59
N THR A 213 -14.56 -6.71 12.91
CA THR A 213 -15.75 -7.10 13.72
C THR A 213 -16.74 -5.95 13.87
N ALA A 214 -16.33 -4.71 13.56
CA ALA A 214 -17.16 -3.51 13.68
C ALA A 214 -17.92 -3.14 12.39
N THR A 215 -17.76 -3.93 11.32
CA THR A 215 -18.53 -3.79 10.06
C THR A 215 -19.51 -4.95 9.94
#